data_AF-L5LSH3-F1
#
_entry.id   AF-L5LSH3-F1
#
_cell.length_a   1.000
_cell.length_b   1.000
_cell.length_c   1.000
_cell.angle_alpha   90.00
_cell.angle_beta   90.00
_cell.angle_gamma   90.00
#
_symmetry.space_group_name_H-M   'P 1'
#
loop_
_entity.id
_entity.type
_entity.pdbx_description
1 polymer ?
#
loop_
_entity_poly.entity_id
_entity_poly.type
_entity_poly.pdbx_seq_one_letter_code
_entity_poly.pdbx_strand_id
1 'polypeptide(L)'
;MTETCCRSALEQSAEAGAQSLPFLMAAAKLTQPGPWGIPVDFSLDNCSRSIHIQPWSWPDGGGLAPSPPGAIPASELPGPELLGDVLKDRPQEADGIDSVIVVDNVPQVGPDRLEKLKNVIHKIFSKFGKITNDFYPEEEGKTKGYIFLEYASPAHALDAVKNADGYKLDKQHTFRVNLFTDFDKYMTISDEWDIPEKQPFKDLGNLRYWLEEAECRDQYSVIFESGDRTSIFWNDVKDPVSIEERARWTETYVRWSPKGTYLATFHQRGIALWGGEKFKQIQRFSHQGVQLIDFSPCERYLVTFSPLMDTQDDPQAIIIWDILTGQKKRGFHCESSAHWPIFKWSHDGKFFARMTLDTLSIYETPSMGLLDKKSLKISGIKDFSWSPGGNIIAFWVPEDKDIPARVTLMQLPSRQEIRVRNLFNVVDCKLHWQKNGDYLCVKVDRTPKGTQGVVTNFEIFRMREKQVPVDVVEMKGKSIGPFVLSGLGLTVALGTGVVPGWGGRQDSLRQRPEGVGL
;
A
#
# COMPACT_ATOMS: atom_id res chain seq x y z
N MET A 1 -23.99 33.01 -3.40
CA MET A 1 -23.58 32.29 -2.18
C MET A 1 -22.45 31.29 -2.50
N THR A 2 -21.42 31.74 -3.21
CA THR A 2 -20.33 30.86 -3.70
C THR A 2 -19.01 31.61 -3.85
N GLU A 3 -18.81 32.71 -3.10
CA GLU A 3 -17.50 33.39 -2.99
C GLU A 3 -16.97 33.44 -1.56
N THR A 4 -17.82 33.20 -0.55
CA THR A 4 -17.43 33.28 0.86
C THR A 4 -16.90 31.96 1.43
N CYS A 5 -17.04 30.84 0.70
CA CYS A 5 -16.61 29.52 1.18
C CYS A 5 -15.13 29.19 0.85
N CYS A 6 -14.54 29.83 -0.17
CA CYS A 6 -13.13 29.59 -0.52
C CYS A 6 -12.13 30.37 0.35
N ARG A 7 -12.54 31.47 1.02
CA ARG A 7 -11.65 32.20 1.95
C ARG A 7 -11.45 31.47 3.28
N SER A 8 -12.45 30.72 3.75
CA SER A 8 -12.36 29.96 5.01
C SER A 8 -11.42 28.76 4.94
N ALA A 9 -11.13 28.22 3.75
CA ALA A 9 -10.22 27.08 3.57
C ALA A 9 -8.74 27.49 3.48
N LEU A 10 -8.46 28.75 3.10
CA LEU A 10 -7.11 29.31 3.04
C LEU A 10 -6.62 29.80 4.42
N GLU A 11 -7.52 30.16 5.33
CA GLU A 11 -7.16 30.62 6.68
C GLU A 11 -6.85 29.49 7.68
N GLN A 12 -7.22 28.22 7.40
CA GLN A 12 -6.90 27.08 8.29
C GLN A 12 -5.61 26.31 7.91
N SER A 13 -4.99 26.59 6.77
CA SER A 13 -3.70 26.00 6.40
C SER A 13 -2.49 26.86 6.83
N ALA A 14 -2.72 27.99 7.49
CA ALA A 14 -1.67 28.90 7.95
C ALA A 14 -1.05 28.54 9.31
N GLU A 15 -1.53 27.49 10.00
CA GLU A 15 -1.01 27.10 11.34
C GLU A 15 -0.09 25.87 11.35
N ALA A 16 0.34 25.37 10.19
CA ALA A 16 1.35 24.32 10.11
C ALA A 16 2.62 24.81 9.39
N GLY A 17 3.37 25.67 10.08
CA GLY A 17 4.82 25.81 9.96
C GLY A 17 5.42 25.95 8.55
N ALA A 18 5.17 27.07 7.89
CA ALA A 18 5.92 27.48 6.70
C ALA A 18 7.15 28.32 7.11
N GLN A 19 8.33 27.73 7.12
CA GLN A 19 9.62 28.44 7.12
C GLN A 19 10.32 28.20 5.79
N SER A 20 9.87 28.85 4.72
CA SER A 20 10.59 28.93 3.44
C SER A 20 10.20 30.14 2.58
N LEU A 21 9.76 31.22 3.22
CA LEU A 21 9.38 32.48 2.55
C LEU A 21 10.46 33.58 2.38
N PRO A 22 11.73 33.48 2.83
CA PRO A 22 12.70 34.55 2.55
C PRO A 22 13.40 34.48 1.17
N PHE A 23 13.38 33.34 0.47
CA PHE A 23 14.24 33.15 -0.72
C PHE A 23 13.69 33.79 -2.00
N LEU A 24 12.37 34.00 -2.10
CA LEU A 24 11.72 34.50 -3.31
C LEU A 24 11.75 36.04 -3.47
N MET A 25 12.07 36.81 -2.41
CA MET A 25 12.15 38.28 -2.51
C MET A 25 13.55 38.84 -2.76
N ALA A 26 14.62 38.04 -2.61
CA ALA A 26 16.00 38.54 -2.75
C ALA A 26 16.53 38.49 -4.20
N ALA A 27 15.95 37.68 -5.09
CA ALA A 27 16.43 37.53 -6.47
C ALA A 27 15.84 38.57 -7.47
N ALA A 28 14.83 39.34 -7.07
CA ALA A 28 14.10 40.24 -7.98
C ALA A 28 14.63 41.70 -8.03
N LYS A 29 15.83 41.99 -7.50
CA LYS A 29 16.34 43.39 -7.40
C LYS A 29 17.70 43.68 -8.06
N LEU A 30 18.27 42.77 -8.84
CA LEU A 30 19.52 42.99 -9.56
C LEU A 30 19.40 42.56 -11.02
N THR A 31 18.62 43.30 -11.81
CA THR A 31 18.72 43.33 -13.28
C THR A 31 17.80 44.42 -13.84
N GLN A 32 18.34 45.62 -14.04
CA GLN A 32 17.85 46.52 -15.09
C GLN A 32 19.04 47.08 -15.87
N PRO A 33 19.07 46.96 -17.21
CA PRO A 33 20.07 47.62 -18.04
C PRO A 33 19.66 49.07 -18.33
N GLY A 34 20.58 50.01 -18.15
CA GLY A 34 20.45 51.38 -18.64
C GLY A 34 20.77 51.48 -20.15
N PRO A 35 20.20 52.46 -20.87
CA PRO A 35 20.50 52.68 -22.29
C PRO A 35 21.81 53.47 -22.47
N TRP A 36 22.34 53.49 -23.70
CA TRP A 36 23.48 54.27 -24.25
C TRP A 36 24.82 53.51 -24.49
N GLY A 37 24.93 52.88 -25.67
CA GLY A 37 26.00 53.02 -26.69
C GLY A 37 27.51 52.85 -26.38
N ILE A 38 28.08 51.70 -26.79
CA ILE A 38 29.26 51.37 -27.66
C ILE A 38 30.25 52.53 -28.07
N PRO A 39 31.56 52.34 -28.47
CA PRO A 39 32.53 51.20 -28.47
C PRO A 39 33.96 51.53 -27.93
N VAL A 40 34.83 50.53 -27.69
CA VAL A 40 36.28 50.63 -28.07
C VAL A 40 37.02 49.27 -28.21
N ASP A 41 38.08 49.32 -29.00
CA ASP A 41 38.87 48.31 -29.73
C ASP A 41 39.77 47.30 -28.97
N PHE A 42 40.18 46.28 -29.75
CA PHE A 42 41.29 45.31 -29.55
C PHE A 42 42.68 45.96 -29.42
N SER A 43 43.57 45.39 -28.58
CA SER A 43 44.95 44.98 -28.96
C SER A 43 45.72 44.34 -27.78
N LEU A 44 46.54 43.34 -28.11
CA LEU A 44 47.53 42.61 -27.31
C LEU A 44 48.68 43.52 -26.78
N ASP A 45 49.24 43.19 -25.61
CA ASP A 45 50.65 42.78 -25.47
C ASP A 45 51.11 42.39 -24.05
N ASN A 46 52.04 41.43 -24.03
CA ASN A 46 53.10 41.11 -23.04
C ASN A 46 52.77 40.74 -21.58
N CYS A 47 52.98 39.45 -21.24
CA CYS A 47 54.06 39.09 -20.30
C CYS A 47 54.46 37.61 -20.40
N SER A 48 55.71 37.39 -20.76
CA SER A 48 56.44 36.14 -20.92
C SER A 48 56.82 35.45 -19.60
N ARG A 49 56.73 34.11 -19.54
CA ARG A 49 57.68 33.24 -18.81
C ARG A 49 57.76 31.86 -19.47
N SER A 50 58.97 31.50 -19.87
CA SER A 50 59.36 30.32 -20.64
C SER A 50 59.55 29.07 -19.77
N ILE A 51 59.27 27.88 -20.33
CA ILE A 51 59.96 26.62 -19.98
C ILE A 51 60.36 25.93 -21.30
N HIS A 52 61.65 25.58 -21.37
CA HIS A 52 62.36 24.93 -22.48
C HIS A 52 62.06 23.42 -22.57
N ILE A 53 61.89 22.90 -23.79
CA ILE A 53 62.22 21.50 -24.15
C ILE A 53 62.92 21.51 -25.53
N GLN A 54 64.02 20.76 -25.65
CA GLN A 54 64.91 20.71 -26.83
C GLN A 54 64.32 19.88 -27.99
N PRO A 55 64.67 20.18 -29.26
CA PRO A 55 64.18 19.45 -30.43
C PRO A 55 65.05 18.24 -30.77
N TRP A 56 64.41 17.14 -31.18
CA TRP A 56 65.06 16.00 -31.83
C TRP A 56 65.23 16.28 -33.33
N SER A 57 66.44 16.07 -33.84
CA SER A 57 66.83 16.20 -35.24
C SER A 57 66.55 14.91 -36.02
N TRP A 58 66.14 15.06 -37.29
CA TRP A 58 66.04 13.98 -38.26
C TRP A 58 67.34 13.89 -39.08
N PRO A 59 67.87 12.69 -39.38
CA PRO A 59 68.90 12.54 -40.40
C PRO A 59 68.29 12.35 -41.78
N ASP A 60 68.84 13.09 -42.75
CA ASP A 60 68.65 12.94 -44.19
C ASP A 60 69.04 11.54 -44.69
N GLY A 61 68.30 11.02 -45.68
CA GLY A 61 68.72 9.83 -46.42
C GLY A 61 67.58 9.21 -47.23
N GLY A 62 67.62 9.39 -48.55
CA GLY A 62 66.58 8.97 -49.47
C GLY A 62 66.43 7.46 -49.67
N GLY A 63 65.25 7.07 -50.14
CA GLY A 63 64.92 5.72 -50.58
C GLY A 63 63.43 5.58 -50.85
N LEU A 64 63.05 5.45 -52.11
CA LEU A 64 61.70 5.15 -52.59
C LEU A 64 61.21 3.79 -52.06
N ALA A 65 60.00 3.74 -51.50
CA ALA A 65 59.21 2.53 -51.32
C ALA A 65 57.72 2.85 -51.52
N PRO A 66 56.92 1.91 -52.06
CA PRO A 66 55.71 2.21 -52.82
C PRO A 66 54.49 2.51 -51.95
N SER A 67 53.60 3.33 -52.49
CA SER A 67 52.28 3.66 -51.95
C SER A 67 51.36 2.43 -51.87
N PRO A 68 50.61 2.24 -50.77
CA PRO A 68 49.53 1.27 -50.72
C PRO A 68 48.35 1.72 -51.61
N PRO A 69 47.58 0.78 -52.18
CA PRO A 69 46.51 1.09 -53.12
C PRO A 69 45.31 1.66 -52.36
N GLY A 70 44.90 2.90 -52.70
CA GLY A 70 43.68 3.50 -52.14
C GLY A 70 43.71 5.02 -51.89
N ALA A 71 44.73 5.76 -52.35
CA ALA A 71 44.71 7.22 -52.24
C ALA A 71 43.82 7.84 -53.33
N ILE A 72 42.69 8.40 -52.91
CA ILE A 72 41.81 9.23 -53.74
C ILE A 72 42.52 10.60 -53.92
N PRO A 73 42.60 11.17 -55.14
CA PRO A 73 43.17 12.49 -55.35
C PRO A 73 42.35 13.56 -54.61
N ALA A 74 43.02 14.60 -54.11
CA ALA A 74 42.47 15.66 -53.26
C ALA A 74 41.43 16.61 -53.92
N SER A 75 40.74 16.15 -54.97
CA SER A 75 39.67 16.87 -55.66
C SER A 75 38.28 16.25 -55.50
N GLU A 76 38.13 15.20 -54.69
CA GLU A 76 36.82 14.61 -54.35
C GLU A 76 36.69 14.36 -52.84
N LEU A 77 36.38 15.42 -52.07
CA LEU A 77 35.92 15.30 -50.69
C LEU A 77 34.42 15.58 -50.63
N PRO A 78 33.56 14.61 -50.26
CA PRO A 78 32.17 14.88 -49.95
C PRO A 78 32.06 15.46 -48.54
N GLY A 79 31.78 16.76 -48.46
CA GLY A 79 30.90 17.41 -47.47
C GLY A 79 31.28 17.39 -45.96
N PRO A 80 30.71 18.34 -45.18
CA PRO A 80 30.95 18.51 -43.74
C PRO A 80 30.21 17.48 -42.86
N GLU A 81 29.84 16.31 -43.39
CA GLU A 81 29.10 15.28 -42.65
C GLU A 81 30.00 14.38 -41.79
N LEU A 82 31.28 14.22 -42.14
CA LEU A 82 32.22 13.36 -41.40
C LEU A 82 32.84 14.01 -40.14
N LEU A 83 32.58 15.30 -39.90
CA LEU A 83 33.02 15.96 -38.66
C LEU A 83 32.09 15.62 -37.48
N GLY A 84 30.84 15.24 -37.75
CA GLY A 84 29.84 14.92 -36.73
C GLY A 84 30.10 13.60 -36.00
N ASP A 85 30.68 12.60 -36.67
CA ASP A 85 30.96 11.30 -36.07
C ASP A 85 32.25 11.30 -35.22
N VAL A 86 33.25 12.10 -35.59
CA VAL A 86 34.49 12.28 -34.79
C VAL A 86 34.26 13.23 -33.59
N LEU A 87 33.23 14.08 -33.62
CA LEU A 87 32.82 14.92 -32.49
C LEU A 87 32.02 14.17 -31.43
N LYS A 88 31.46 12.98 -31.72
CA LYS A 88 30.82 12.09 -30.73
C LYS A 88 31.79 11.27 -29.90
N ASP A 89 33.01 11.05 -30.40
CA ASP A 89 34.07 10.26 -29.75
C ASP A 89 35.07 11.12 -28.96
N ARG A 90 34.83 12.43 -28.85
CA ARG A 90 35.50 13.22 -27.81
C ARG A 90 34.85 12.84 -26.47
N PRO A 91 35.61 12.50 -25.42
CA PRO A 91 35.05 12.51 -24.08
C PRO A 91 34.52 13.93 -23.87
N GLN A 92 33.20 14.04 -23.81
CA GLN A 92 32.55 15.25 -23.33
C GLN A 92 33.18 15.50 -21.96
N GLU A 93 33.80 16.67 -21.74
CA GLU A 93 34.14 17.09 -20.39
C GLU A 93 32.84 16.98 -19.61
N ALA A 94 32.73 15.96 -18.76
CA ALA A 94 31.58 15.80 -17.92
C ALA A 94 31.49 17.10 -17.13
N ASP A 95 30.46 17.89 -17.39
CA ASP A 95 30.14 19.04 -16.56
C ASP A 95 30.13 18.52 -15.12
N GLY A 96 31.12 18.92 -14.32
CA GLY A 96 31.41 18.35 -12.99
C GLY A 96 30.32 18.53 -11.94
N ILE A 97 29.11 18.91 -12.37
CA ILE A 97 27.90 19.09 -11.57
C ILE A 97 27.25 17.77 -11.15
N ASP A 98 27.49 16.68 -11.87
CA ASP A 98 26.93 15.35 -11.56
C ASP A 98 27.62 14.67 -10.36
N SER A 99 28.82 15.15 -10.02
CA SER A 99 29.65 14.68 -8.92
C SER A 99 29.46 15.50 -7.64
N VAL A 100 28.62 16.55 -7.68
CA VAL A 100 28.35 17.44 -6.56
C VAL A 100 27.03 17.07 -5.88
N ILE A 101 27.09 16.85 -4.58
CA ILE A 101 25.93 16.68 -3.72
C ILE A 101 25.68 17.93 -2.87
N VAL A 102 24.41 18.21 -2.63
CA VAL A 102 23.94 19.24 -1.70
C VAL A 102 23.42 18.53 -0.46
N VAL A 103 23.99 18.86 0.70
CA VAL A 103 23.51 18.36 1.99
C VAL A 103 22.85 19.51 2.73
N ASP A 104 21.55 19.39 2.99
CA ASP A 104 20.71 20.35 3.68
C ASP A 104 20.44 19.93 5.14
N ASN A 105 20.00 20.88 5.98
CA ASN A 105 19.81 20.75 7.43
C ASN A 105 21.10 20.40 8.22
N VAL A 106 22.23 20.94 7.77
CA VAL A 106 23.49 20.89 8.49
C VAL A 106 23.48 21.89 9.65
N PRO A 107 24.07 21.58 10.82
CA PRO A 107 24.12 22.51 11.94
C PRO A 107 24.72 23.88 11.57
N GLN A 108 24.03 24.94 11.95
CA GLN A 108 24.50 26.32 11.80
C GLN A 108 25.52 26.63 12.90
N VAL A 109 26.77 26.88 12.50
CA VAL A 109 27.88 27.11 13.43
C VAL A 109 28.66 28.35 13.05
N GLY A 110 29.26 29.01 14.05
CA GLY A 110 30.24 30.07 13.85
C GLY A 110 31.65 29.51 13.59
N PRO A 111 32.63 30.39 13.29
CA PRO A 111 33.98 30.02 12.85
C PRO A 111 34.71 29.10 13.85
N ASP A 112 34.52 29.30 15.15
CA ASP A 112 35.17 28.50 16.22
C ASP A 112 34.79 27.01 16.22
N ARG A 113 33.65 26.65 15.60
CA ARG A 113 33.14 25.27 15.57
C ARG A 113 33.09 24.69 14.16
N LEU A 114 33.45 25.47 13.14
CA LEU A 114 33.44 25.06 11.74
C LEU A 114 34.39 23.88 11.48
N GLU A 115 35.60 23.93 12.04
CA GLU A 115 36.61 22.87 11.93
C GLU A 115 36.10 21.52 12.48
N LYS A 116 35.32 21.56 13.58
CA LYS A 116 34.72 20.36 14.17
C LYS A 116 33.60 19.81 13.29
N LEU A 117 32.78 20.69 12.72
CA LEU A 117 31.73 20.30 11.79
C LEU A 117 32.32 19.64 10.53
N LYS A 118 33.37 20.23 9.94
CA LYS A 118 34.10 19.65 8.80
C LYS A 118 34.59 18.23 9.08
N ASN A 119 35.22 18.01 10.23
CA ASN A 119 35.68 16.67 10.62
C ASN A 119 34.55 15.64 10.76
N VAL A 120 33.39 16.06 11.30
CA VAL A 120 32.22 15.19 11.45
C VAL A 120 31.63 14.85 10.07
N ILE A 121 31.42 15.85 9.22
CA ILE A 121 30.92 15.67 7.85
C ILE A 121 31.87 14.76 7.06
N HIS A 122 33.17 15.04 7.09
CA HIS A 122 34.16 14.23 6.40
C HIS A 122 34.12 12.77 6.88
N LYS A 123 33.98 12.50 8.18
CA LYS A 123 33.87 11.14 8.72
C LYS A 123 32.58 10.40 8.27
N ILE A 124 31.49 11.13 8.07
CA ILE A 124 30.21 10.56 7.63
C ILE A 124 30.27 10.24 6.13
N PHE A 125 30.70 11.21 5.33
CA PHE A 125 30.66 11.14 3.87
C PHE A 125 31.86 10.44 3.23
N SER A 126 33.00 10.32 3.93
CA SER A 126 34.15 9.51 3.47
C SER A 126 33.85 8.02 3.32
N LYS A 127 32.73 7.53 3.89
CA LYS A 127 32.30 6.13 3.77
C LYS A 127 31.83 5.78 2.36
N PHE A 128 31.33 6.76 1.61
CA PHE A 128 30.72 6.56 0.28
C PHE A 128 31.71 6.87 -0.85
N GLY A 129 32.72 7.69 -0.58
CA GLY A 129 33.76 8.01 -1.54
C GLY A 129 34.76 9.02 -1.01
N LYS A 130 35.84 9.23 -1.76
CA LYS A 130 36.81 10.29 -1.48
C LYS A 130 36.22 11.64 -1.88
N ILE A 131 36.12 12.55 -0.92
CA ILE A 131 35.71 13.94 -1.13
C ILE A 131 36.88 14.70 -1.75
N THR A 132 36.63 15.35 -2.88
CA THR A 132 37.61 16.16 -3.61
C THR A 132 37.58 17.59 -3.12
N ASN A 133 36.39 18.18 -3.03
CA ASN A 133 36.16 19.54 -2.56
C ASN A 133 34.97 19.60 -1.59
N ASP A 134 35.09 20.44 -0.57
CA ASP A 134 34.06 20.72 0.42
C ASP A 134 33.83 22.23 0.52
N PHE A 135 32.60 22.68 0.23
CA PHE A 135 32.24 24.11 0.29
C PHE A 135 31.15 24.35 1.33
N TYR A 136 31.42 25.28 2.25
CA TYR A 136 30.55 25.69 3.35
C TYR A 136 30.16 27.16 3.17
N PRO A 137 28.96 27.45 2.65
CA PRO A 137 28.45 28.80 2.51
C PRO A 137 28.23 29.47 3.88
N GLU A 138 28.75 30.69 4.03
CA GLU A 138 28.64 31.49 5.24
C GLU A 138 27.83 32.78 4.98
N GLU A 139 26.97 33.17 5.92
CA GLU A 139 26.27 34.47 5.97
C GLU A 139 26.43 35.08 7.36
N GLU A 140 26.82 36.35 7.45
CA GLU A 140 26.99 37.05 8.74
C GLU A 140 27.88 36.28 9.75
N GLY A 141 28.88 35.54 9.28
CA GLY A 141 29.79 34.76 10.13
C GLY A 141 29.21 33.45 10.69
N LYS A 142 28.10 32.96 10.13
CA LYS A 142 27.51 31.64 10.46
C LYS A 142 27.26 30.83 9.18
N THR A 143 27.35 29.50 9.27
CA THR A 143 27.03 28.63 8.13
C THR A 143 25.53 28.66 7.79
N LYS A 144 25.18 28.68 6.49
CA LYS A 144 23.79 28.79 6.01
C LYS A 144 22.95 27.50 6.15
N GLY A 145 23.48 26.48 6.83
CA GLY A 145 22.77 25.22 7.09
C GLY A 145 22.71 24.24 5.91
N TYR A 146 23.37 24.56 4.80
CA TYR A 146 23.61 23.64 3.68
C TYR A 146 25.08 23.64 3.30
N ILE A 147 25.54 22.56 2.68
CA ILE A 147 26.94 22.38 2.24
C ILE A 147 26.97 21.69 0.88
N PHE A 148 28.06 21.91 0.15
CA PHE A 148 28.32 21.21 -1.11
C PHE A 148 29.54 20.30 -0.94
N LEU A 149 29.40 19.05 -1.36
CA LEU A 149 30.49 18.08 -1.37
C LEU A 149 30.66 17.56 -2.79
N GLU A 150 31.88 17.63 -3.29
CA GLU A 150 32.25 17.10 -4.60
C GLU A 150 33.01 15.79 -4.41
N TYR A 151 32.55 14.74 -5.09
CA TYR A 151 33.25 13.46 -5.13
C TYR A 151 34.10 13.34 -6.39
N ALA A 152 35.11 12.48 -6.33
CA ALA A 152 35.92 12.14 -7.51
C ALA A 152 35.15 11.34 -8.58
N SER A 153 33.96 10.82 -8.26
CA SER A 153 33.14 10.02 -9.19
C SER A 153 31.65 10.31 -8.97
N PRO A 154 30.87 10.49 -10.05
CA PRO A 154 29.41 10.66 -9.99
C PRO A 154 28.70 9.46 -9.33
N ALA A 155 29.27 8.25 -9.46
CA ALA A 155 28.70 7.06 -8.85
C ALA A 155 28.73 7.11 -7.31
N HIS A 156 29.78 7.72 -6.73
CA HIS A 156 29.87 7.91 -5.28
C HIS A 156 28.91 8.99 -4.79
N ALA A 157 28.66 10.03 -5.59
CA ALA A 157 27.64 11.04 -5.30
C ALA A 157 26.24 10.42 -5.22
N LEU A 158 25.88 9.56 -6.18
CA LEU A 158 24.62 8.82 -6.19
C LEU A 158 24.46 7.88 -4.99
N ASP A 159 25.53 7.18 -4.61
CA ASP A 159 25.51 6.27 -3.46
C ASP A 159 25.40 7.03 -2.13
N ALA A 160 26.06 8.19 -2.03
CA ALA A 160 25.92 9.10 -0.89
C ALA A 160 24.48 9.62 -0.76
N VAL A 161 23.84 10.04 -1.85
CA VAL A 161 22.44 10.50 -1.84
C VAL A 161 21.50 9.40 -1.36
N LYS A 162 21.63 8.18 -1.89
CA LYS A 162 20.75 7.06 -1.52
C LYS A 162 20.88 6.62 -0.06
N ASN A 163 22.09 6.66 0.50
CA ASN A 163 22.36 6.09 1.82
C ASN A 163 22.48 7.13 2.94
N ALA A 164 22.78 8.39 2.64
CA ALA A 164 22.87 9.46 3.64
C ALA A 164 21.65 10.39 3.70
N ASP A 165 20.69 10.28 2.77
CA ASP A 165 19.40 10.97 2.90
C ASP A 165 18.61 10.44 4.11
N GLY A 166 18.22 11.33 5.02
CA GLY A 166 17.55 10.97 6.27
C GLY A 166 18.49 10.63 7.45
N TYR A 167 19.80 10.81 7.29
CA TYR A 167 20.77 10.56 8.38
C TYR A 167 20.57 11.55 9.53
N LYS A 168 20.29 11.04 10.74
CA LYS A 168 20.08 11.86 11.94
C LYS A 168 21.40 12.11 12.67
N LEU A 169 21.87 13.35 12.64
CA LEU A 169 23.03 13.78 13.41
C LEU A 169 22.67 14.06 14.88
N ASP A 170 21.55 14.74 15.09
CA ASP A 170 21.00 15.08 16.41
C ASP A 170 19.46 15.18 16.33
N LYS A 171 18.77 15.38 17.45
CA LYS A 171 17.30 15.47 17.53
C LYS A 171 16.70 16.55 16.63
N GLN A 172 17.45 17.61 16.32
CA GLN A 172 17.03 18.72 15.47
C GLN A 172 17.58 18.65 14.03
N HIS A 173 18.65 17.89 13.79
CA HIS A 173 19.39 17.92 12.52
C HIS A 173 19.32 16.55 11.85
N THR A 174 18.46 16.44 10.84
CA THR A 174 18.38 15.28 9.95
C THR A 174 18.82 15.72 8.56
N PHE A 175 19.91 15.17 8.07
CA PHE A 175 20.45 15.53 6.78
C PHE A 175 19.47 15.17 5.67
N ARG A 176 19.34 16.07 4.70
CA ARG A 176 18.74 15.77 3.40
C ARG A 176 19.78 15.92 2.32
N VAL A 177 19.97 14.88 1.52
CA VAL A 177 21.04 14.85 0.51
C VAL A 177 20.40 14.80 -0.86
N ASN A 178 20.74 15.75 -1.73
CA ASN A 178 20.24 15.81 -3.12
C ASN A 178 21.41 15.98 -4.08
N LEU A 179 21.24 15.61 -5.35
CA LEU A 179 22.22 15.93 -6.39
C LEU A 179 22.08 17.40 -6.78
N PHE A 180 23.18 18.04 -7.15
CA PHE A 180 23.12 19.41 -7.66
C PHE A 180 22.29 19.50 -8.96
N THR A 181 22.39 18.47 -9.82
CA THR A 181 21.59 18.35 -11.06
C THR A 181 20.09 18.24 -10.83
N ASP A 182 19.64 17.92 -9.61
CA ASP A 182 18.20 17.86 -9.33
C ASP A 182 17.57 19.25 -9.26
N PHE A 183 18.37 20.32 -9.10
CA PHE A 183 17.88 21.69 -9.14
C PHE A 183 17.18 22.01 -10.46
N ASP A 184 17.75 21.62 -11.60
CA ASP A 184 17.13 21.80 -12.92
C ASP A 184 15.86 20.96 -13.08
N LYS A 185 15.80 19.77 -12.46
CA LYS A 185 14.59 18.94 -12.45
C LYS A 185 13.46 19.62 -11.68
N TYR A 186 13.76 20.23 -10.53
CA TYR A 186 12.77 20.95 -9.72
C TYR A 186 12.35 22.29 -10.34
N MET A 187 13.26 22.99 -11.03
CA MET A 187 12.93 24.20 -11.79
C MET A 187 12.10 23.92 -13.05
N THR A 188 12.18 22.70 -13.58
CA THR A 188 11.45 22.27 -14.78
C THR A 188 10.30 21.31 -14.43
N ILE A 189 9.76 21.38 -13.21
CA ILE A 189 8.46 20.76 -12.93
C ILE A 189 7.41 21.66 -13.58
N SER A 190 6.70 21.16 -14.58
CA SER A 190 5.58 21.88 -15.16
C SER A 190 4.50 22.09 -14.09
N ASP A 191 4.07 23.33 -13.89
CA ASP A 191 2.91 23.64 -13.04
C ASP A 191 1.61 23.06 -13.61
N GLU A 192 1.62 22.64 -14.87
CA GLU A 192 0.54 21.93 -15.54
C GLU A 192 0.61 20.43 -15.20
N TRP A 193 -0.34 19.99 -14.37
CA TRP A 193 -0.60 18.57 -14.13
C TRP A 193 -1.27 17.98 -15.37
N ASP A 194 -0.48 17.30 -16.21
CA ASP A 194 -1.03 16.50 -17.28
C ASP A 194 -1.75 15.28 -16.69
N ILE A 195 -3.06 15.19 -16.97
CA ILE A 195 -3.87 14.04 -16.59
C ILE A 195 -3.25 12.82 -17.30
N PRO A 196 -2.75 11.81 -16.55
CA PRO A 196 -2.15 10.64 -17.16
C PRO A 196 -3.11 10.02 -18.17
N GLU A 197 -2.61 9.63 -19.34
CA GLU A 197 -3.43 8.94 -20.32
C GLU A 197 -4.08 7.71 -19.68
N LYS A 198 -5.41 7.62 -19.79
CA LYS A 198 -6.15 6.46 -19.28
C LYS A 198 -5.60 5.22 -19.95
N GLN A 199 -5.18 4.24 -19.15
CA GLN A 199 -4.69 2.97 -19.67
C GLN A 199 -5.70 2.41 -20.69
N PRO A 200 -5.23 1.94 -21.86
CA PRO A 200 -6.12 1.38 -22.87
C PRO A 200 -6.90 0.22 -22.27
N PHE A 201 -8.21 0.21 -22.50
CA PHE A 201 -9.10 -0.82 -21.99
C PHE A 201 -8.67 -2.18 -22.52
N LYS A 202 -8.24 -3.06 -21.62
CA LYS A 202 -7.96 -4.45 -21.95
C LYS A 202 -9.25 -5.24 -21.77
N ASP A 203 -9.84 -5.68 -22.87
CA ASP A 203 -10.98 -6.58 -22.81
C ASP A 203 -10.54 -7.92 -22.21
N LEU A 204 -11.09 -8.24 -21.04
CA LEU A 204 -10.83 -9.48 -20.31
C LEU A 204 -11.81 -10.60 -20.70
N GLY A 205 -12.73 -10.32 -21.63
CA GLY A 205 -13.83 -11.20 -22.02
C GLY A 205 -14.98 -11.16 -21.02
N ASN A 206 -15.91 -12.12 -21.15
CA ASN A 206 -17.05 -12.21 -20.25
C ASN A 206 -16.63 -12.82 -18.89
N LEU A 207 -16.42 -11.95 -17.91
CA LEU A 207 -16.09 -12.34 -16.53
C LEU A 207 -17.28 -12.97 -15.78
N ARG A 208 -18.49 -12.92 -16.34
CA ARG A 208 -19.73 -13.45 -15.76
C ARG A 208 -20.44 -14.42 -16.71
N TYR A 209 -19.71 -15.06 -17.61
CA TYR A 209 -20.26 -16.00 -18.59
C TYR A 209 -21.15 -17.07 -17.94
N TRP A 210 -20.77 -17.53 -16.74
CA TRP A 210 -21.52 -18.54 -16.00
C TRP A 210 -22.94 -18.11 -15.62
N LEU A 211 -23.25 -16.81 -15.64
CA LEU A 211 -24.57 -16.26 -15.33
C LEU A 211 -25.53 -16.34 -16.54
N GLU A 212 -24.99 -16.49 -17.75
CA GLU A 212 -25.78 -16.68 -19.00
C GLU A 212 -26.16 -18.14 -19.23
N GLU A 213 -25.60 -19.06 -18.43
CA GLU A 213 -25.89 -20.49 -18.52
C GLU A 213 -27.34 -20.82 -18.15
N ALA A 214 -28.09 -21.35 -19.12
CA ALA A 214 -29.51 -21.66 -18.96
C ALA A 214 -29.83 -22.70 -17.89
N GLU A 215 -28.86 -23.55 -17.53
CA GLU A 215 -29.04 -24.64 -16.56
C GLU A 215 -28.79 -24.23 -15.11
N CYS A 216 -28.36 -22.97 -14.85
CA CYS A 216 -28.06 -22.45 -13.51
C CYS A 216 -27.16 -23.38 -12.67
N ARG A 217 -26.19 -24.03 -13.33
CA ARG A 217 -25.26 -24.97 -12.68
C ARG A 217 -24.26 -24.20 -11.82
N ASP A 218 -23.85 -24.81 -10.72
CA ASP A 218 -22.74 -24.26 -9.91
C ASP A 218 -21.40 -24.75 -10.46
N GLN A 219 -20.38 -23.88 -10.39
CA GLN A 219 -19.00 -24.27 -10.64
C GLN A 219 -18.31 -24.63 -9.33
N TYR A 220 -17.47 -25.65 -9.35
CA TYR A 220 -16.62 -25.98 -8.22
C TYR A 220 -15.19 -26.31 -8.66
N SER A 221 -14.23 -25.96 -7.81
CA SER A 221 -12.81 -26.23 -8.04
C SER A 221 -12.35 -27.42 -7.21
N VAL A 222 -11.59 -28.32 -7.82
CA VAL A 222 -10.98 -29.48 -7.16
C VAL A 222 -9.47 -29.37 -7.29
N ILE A 223 -8.79 -29.60 -6.17
CA ILE A 223 -7.34 -29.69 -6.11
C ILE A 223 -7.00 -31.17 -5.95
N PHE A 224 -6.24 -31.71 -6.90
CA PHE A 224 -5.70 -33.05 -6.83
C PHE A 224 -4.29 -33.01 -6.26
N GLU A 225 -3.94 -34.02 -5.46
CA GLU A 225 -2.56 -34.26 -5.00
C GLU A 225 -1.87 -33.00 -4.44
N SER A 226 -2.61 -32.23 -3.63
CA SER A 226 -2.12 -31.01 -2.98
C SER A 226 -1.59 -29.91 -3.92
N GLY A 227 -2.06 -29.86 -5.16
CA GLY A 227 -1.73 -28.78 -6.11
C GLY A 227 -1.07 -29.25 -7.40
N ASP A 228 -0.73 -30.54 -7.53
CA ASP A 228 -0.16 -31.09 -8.77
C ASP A 228 -1.08 -30.85 -9.97
N ARG A 229 -2.40 -30.96 -9.77
CA ARG A 229 -3.42 -30.58 -10.76
C ARG A 229 -4.57 -29.86 -10.09
N THR A 230 -5.01 -28.76 -10.69
CA THR A 230 -6.23 -28.05 -10.27
C THR A 230 -7.20 -28.06 -11.44
N SER A 231 -8.42 -28.52 -11.19
CA SER A 231 -9.49 -28.60 -12.19
C SER A 231 -10.72 -27.86 -11.72
N ILE A 232 -11.44 -27.29 -12.67
CA ILE A 232 -12.71 -26.62 -12.44
C ILE A 232 -13.79 -27.43 -13.18
N PHE A 233 -14.83 -27.80 -12.44
CA PHE A 233 -15.92 -28.63 -12.94
C PHE A 233 -17.25 -27.88 -12.85
N TRP A 234 -18.13 -28.18 -13.78
CA TRP A 234 -19.55 -27.92 -13.63
C TRP A 234 -20.22 -28.99 -12.77
N ASN A 235 -21.11 -28.56 -11.89
CA ASN A 235 -21.97 -29.45 -11.13
C ASN A 235 -23.12 -29.94 -12.01
N ASP A 236 -22.91 -31.05 -12.71
CA ASP A 236 -23.94 -31.77 -13.46
C ASP A 236 -24.44 -32.98 -12.65
N VAL A 237 -25.69 -33.38 -12.87
CA VAL A 237 -26.38 -34.47 -12.16
C VAL A 237 -25.81 -35.84 -12.53
N LYS A 238 -25.24 -35.98 -13.74
CA LYS A 238 -24.75 -37.26 -14.25
C LYS A 238 -23.24 -37.42 -14.12
N ASP A 239 -22.48 -36.52 -14.76
CA ASP A 239 -21.01 -36.58 -14.77
C ASP A 239 -20.43 -35.16 -14.71
N PRO A 240 -19.43 -34.90 -13.86
CA PRO A 240 -18.84 -33.58 -13.76
C PRO A 240 -18.08 -33.21 -15.04
N VAL A 241 -18.54 -32.15 -15.71
CA VAL A 241 -17.90 -31.65 -16.94
C VAL A 241 -16.72 -30.75 -16.57
N SER A 242 -15.50 -31.13 -16.97
CA SER A 242 -14.30 -30.32 -16.76
C SER A 242 -14.29 -29.10 -17.69
N ILE A 243 -14.18 -27.90 -17.12
CA ILE A 243 -14.03 -26.64 -17.85
C ILE A 243 -12.57 -26.45 -18.22
N GLU A 244 -11.71 -26.43 -17.20
CA GLU A 244 -10.27 -26.33 -17.35
C GLU A 244 -9.55 -27.18 -16.31
N GLU A 245 -8.48 -27.83 -16.75
CA GLU A 245 -7.53 -28.56 -15.91
C GLU A 245 -6.13 -28.03 -16.23
N ARG A 246 -5.40 -27.65 -15.17
CA ARG A 246 -4.01 -27.17 -15.31
C ARG A 246 -3.13 -27.82 -14.24
N ALA A 247 -1.95 -28.26 -14.66
CA ALA A 247 -0.93 -28.78 -13.76
C ALA A 247 -0.25 -27.63 -13.01
N ARG A 248 -0.02 -27.81 -11.70
CA ARG A 248 0.65 -26.85 -10.80
C ARG A 248 0.07 -25.43 -10.87
N TRP A 249 -1.25 -25.34 -10.97
CA TRP A 249 -1.92 -24.04 -11.02
C TRP A 249 -1.91 -23.32 -9.67
N THR A 250 -1.88 -24.06 -8.56
CA THR A 250 -1.65 -23.52 -7.22
C THR A 250 -0.78 -24.47 -6.42
N GLU A 251 -0.03 -23.93 -5.46
CA GLU A 251 0.86 -24.71 -4.59
C GLU A 251 0.18 -25.16 -3.28
N THR A 252 -0.86 -24.45 -2.81
CA THR A 252 -1.47 -24.73 -1.49
C THR A 252 -2.98 -24.92 -1.58
N TYR A 253 -3.73 -23.85 -1.87
CA TYR A 253 -5.18 -23.91 -2.01
C TYR A 253 -5.66 -22.89 -3.04
N VAL A 254 -6.93 -23.01 -3.45
CA VAL A 254 -7.57 -22.11 -4.41
C VAL A 254 -8.79 -21.45 -3.76
N ARG A 255 -9.01 -20.16 -4.02
CA ARG A 255 -10.16 -19.45 -3.44
C ARG A 255 -10.89 -18.62 -4.48
N TRP A 256 -12.18 -18.85 -4.58
CA TRP A 256 -13.08 -18.02 -5.38
C TRP A 256 -13.32 -16.67 -4.71
N SER A 257 -13.50 -15.64 -5.52
CA SER A 257 -14.01 -14.35 -5.05
C SER A 257 -15.49 -14.47 -4.65
N PRO A 258 -16.01 -13.56 -3.82
CA PRO A 258 -17.36 -13.65 -3.27
C PRO A 258 -18.49 -13.76 -4.30
N LYS A 259 -18.30 -13.26 -5.53
CA LYS A 259 -19.26 -13.38 -6.63
C LYS A 259 -18.83 -14.40 -7.69
N GLY A 260 -17.73 -15.12 -7.49
CA GLY A 260 -17.21 -16.09 -8.46
C GLY A 260 -16.59 -15.47 -9.71
N THR A 261 -16.37 -14.15 -9.75
CA THR A 261 -15.75 -13.46 -10.89
C THR A 261 -14.27 -13.82 -11.07
N TYR A 262 -13.57 -14.03 -9.96
CA TYR A 262 -12.13 -14.28 -9.91
C TYR A 262 -11.82 -15.57 -9.16
N LEU A 263 -10.79 -16.25 -9.62
CA LEU A 263 -10.15 -17.37 -8.93
C LEU A 263 -8.77 -16.93 -8.46
N ALA A 264 -8.51 -16.98 -7.16
CA ALA A 264 -7.20 -16.73 -6.59
C ALA A 264 -6.41 -18.02 -6.40
N THR A 265 -5.19 -18.04 -6.94
CA THR A 265 -4.21 -19.09 -6.73
C THR A 265 -3.06 -18.61 -5.87
N PHE A 266 -2.57 -19.50 -5.03
CA PHE A 266 -1.47 -19.24 -4.11
C PHE A 266 -0.17 -19.80 -4.67
N HIS A 267 0.87 -18.96 -4.65
CA HIS A 267 2.25 -19.31 -5.01
C HIS A 267 3.21 -18.69 -4.00
N GLN A 268 4.39 -19.30 -3.82
CA GLN A 268 5.40 -18.81 -2.90
C GLN A 268 5.83 -17.36 -3.18
N ARG A 269 5.85 -16.96 -4.47
CA ARG A 269 6.25 -15.61 -4.92
C ARG A 269 5.12 -14.57 -4.85
N GLY A 270 3.88 -15.00 -4.65
CA GLY A 270 2.72 -14.11 -4.75
C GLY A 270 1.41 -14.81 -5.06
N ILE A 271 0.36 -14.00 -5.19
CA ILE A 271 -0.99 -14.45 -5.52
C ILE A 271 -1.30 -14.05 -6.95
N ALA A 272 -1.94 -14.93 -7.71
CA ALA A 272 -2.46 -14.61 -9.03
C ALA A 272 -3.99 -14.67 -9.04
N LEU A 273 -4.61 -13.73 -9.73
CA LEU A 273 -6.04 -13.71 -10.02
C LEU A 273 -6.28 -14.14 -11.46
N TRP A 274 -7.18 -15.09 -11.61
CA TRP A 274 -7.61 -15.64 -12.88
C TRP A 274 -9.09 -15.36 -13.09
N GLY A 275 -9.51 -15.16 -14.32
CA GLY A 275 -10.92 -14.98 -14.64
C GLY A 275 -11.21 -15.12 -16.12
N GLY A 276 -12.50 -14.96 -16.46
CA GLY A 276 -13.04 -15.22 -17.78
C GLY A 276 -13.25 -16.72 -18.06
N GLU A 277 -13.86 -17.03 -19.20
CA GLU A 277 -14.22 -18.40 -19.64
C GLU A 277 -13.03 -19.38 -19.64
N LYS A 278 -11.86 -18.89 -20.06
CA LYS A 278 -10.62 -19.68 -20.17
C LYS A 278 -9.64 -19.43 -19.03
N PHE A 279 -10.12 -18.90 -17.90
CA PHE A 279 -9.32 -18.58 -16.72
C PHE A 279 -7.94 -18.02 -17.08
N LYS A 280 -7.93 -16.87 -17.77
CA LYS A 280 -6.69 -16.17 -18.10
C LYS A 280 -6.23 -15.37 -16.89
N GLN A 281 -4.92 -15.21 -16.76
CA GLN A 281 -4.36 -14.41 -15.67
C GLN A 281 -4.71 -12.94 -15.88
N ILE A 282 -5.42 -12.35 -14.93
CA ILE A 282 -5.86 -10.95 -14.96
C ILE A 282 -4.85 -10.08 -14.23
N GLN A 283 -4.55 -10.43 -12.98
CA GLN A 283 -3.65 -9.68 -12.11
C GLN A 283 -2.73 -10.59 -11.32
N ARG A 284 -1.59 -10.05 -10.89
CA ARG A 284 -0.63 -10.73 -10.01
C ARG A 284 -0.16 -9.78 -8.93
N PHE A 285 -0.21 -10.25 -7.69
CA PHE A 285 0.22 -9.51 -6.51
C PHE A 285 1.49 -10.14 -5.97
N SER A 286 2.58 -9.38 -6.03
CA SER A 286 3.89 -9.78 -5.49
C SER A 286 3.87 -9.63 -3.96
N HIS A 287 3.63 -10.73 -3.27
CA HIS A 287 3.68 -10.82 -1.80
C HIS A 287 4.16 -12.21 -1.43
N GLN A 288 5.37 -12.33 -0.90
CA GLN A 288 5.94 -13.65 -0.62
C GLN A 288 5.37 -14.23 0.66
N GLY A 289 5.29 -15.56 0.73
CA GLY A 289 4.91 -16.23 1.97
C GLY A 289 3.46 -16.03 2.40
N VAL A 290 2.57 -15.64 1.49
CA VAL A 290 1.14 -15.51 1.78
C VAL A 290 0.56 -16.86 2.18
N GLN A 291 -0.15 -16.88 3.29
CA GLN A 291 -0.92 -18.05 3.73
C GLN A 291 -2.43 -17.83 3.65
N LEU A 292 -2.89 -16.60 3.85
CA LEU A 292 -4.32 -16.27 3.88
C LEU A 292 -4.61 -15.09 2.97
N ILE A 293 -5.74 -15.14 2.29
CA ILE A 293 -6.27 -14.01 1.52
C ILE A 293 -7.72 -13.78 1.89
N ASP A 294 -8.22 -12.57 1.67
CA ASP A 294 -9.63 -12.26 1.83
C ASP A 294 -10.04 -11.22 0.80
N PHE A 295 -11.25 -11.36 0.27
CA PHE A 295 -11.75 -10.46 -0.76
C PHE A 295 -12.75 -9.51 -0.14
N SER A 296 -12.77 -8.26 -0.60
CA SER A 296 -13.89 -7.40 -0.29
C SER A 296 -15.18 -7.98 -0.91
N PRO A 297 -16.35 -7.83 -0.25
CA PRO A 297 -17.63 -8.31 -0.79
C PRO A 297 -17.99 -7.74 -2.17
N CYS A 298 -17.42 -6.58 -2.50
CA CYS A 298 -17.59 -5.91 -3.80
C CYS A 298 -16.53 -6.28 -4.85
N GLU A 299 -15.59 -7.19 -4.55
CA GLU A 299 -14.50 -7.65 -5.45
C GLU A 299 -13.60 -6.52 -5.96
N ARG A 300 -13.49 -5.42 -5.21
CA ARG A 300 -12.59 -4.30 -5.54
C ARG A 300 -11.25 -4.38 -4.85
N TYR A 301 -11.19 -5.01 -3.68
CA TYR A 301 -9.97 -5.08 -2.88
C TYR A 301 -9.65 -6.52 -2.51
N LEU A 302 -8.37 -6.84 -2.51
CA LEU A 302 -7.82 -8.11 -2.03
C LEU A 302 -6.93 -7.84 -0.82
N VAL A 303 -7.23 -8.50 0.28
CA VAL A 303 -6.41 -8.50 1.48
C VAL A 303 -5.57 -9.77 1.47
N THR A 304 -4.28 -9.63 1.76
CA THR A 304 -3.32 -10.71 1.73
C THR A 304 -2.54 -10.70 3.03
N PHE A 305 -2.28 -11.87 3.60
CA PHE A 305 -1.60 -12.02 4.87
C PHE A 305 -0.46 -13.03 4.76
N SER A 306 0.71 -12.56 5.13
CA SER A 306 1.91 -13.36 5.32
C SER A 306 2.28 -13.37 6.81
N PRO A 307 2.53 -14.55 7.41
CA PRO A 307 3.18 -14.61 8.72
C PRO A 307 4.71 -14.43 8.60
N LEU A 308 5.25 -14.55 7.38
CA LEU A 308 6.65 -14.31 7.08
C LEU A 308 6.86 -12.80 6.88
N MET A 309 7.64 -12.18 7.77
CA MET A 309 8.02 -10.77 7.61
C MET A 309 9.00 -10.65 6.44
N ASP A 310 8.50 -10.18 5.29
CA ASP A 310 9.21 -10.19 3.99
C ASP A 310 10.47 -9.29 3.99
N THR A 311 10.51 -8.23 4.82
CA THR A 311 11.65 -7.29 4.90
C THR A 311 11.77 -6.63 6.29
N GLN A 312 13.00 -6.46 6.80
CA GLN A 312 13.25 -5.74 8.08
C GLN A 312 12.89 -4.24 8.01
N ASP A 313 12.83 -3.65 6.82
CA ASP A 313 12.60 -2.20 6.63
C ASP A 313 11.11 -1.79 6.64
N ASP A 314 10.17 -2.71 6.38
CA ASP A 314 8.73 -2.44 6.42
C ASP A 314 7.93 -3.72 6.81
N PRO A 315 7.72 -3.97 8.12
CA PRO A 315 7.12 -5.21 8.62
C PRO A 315 5.59 -5.30 8.41
N GLN A 316 5.15 -5.12 7.16
CA GLN A 316 3.75 -5.16 6.76
C GLN A 316 3.31 -6.60 6.45
N ALA A 317 2.91 -7.32 7.50
CA ALA A 317 2.38 -8.68 7.39
C ALA A 317 1.04 -8.76 6.61
N ILE A 318 0.23 -7.70 6.64
CA ILE A 318 -1.06 -7.67 5.93
C ILE A 318 -1.01 -6.58 4.87
N ILE A 319 -1.29 -6.92 3.61
CA ILE A 319 -1.30 -5.96 2.50
C ILE A 319 -2.67 -5.96 1.84
N ILE A 320 -3.22 -4.74 1.65
CA ILE A 320 -4.44 -4.49 0.90
C ILE A 320 -4.07 -4.00 -0.51
N TRP A 321 -4.56 -4.74 -1.49
CA TRP A 321 -4.38 -4.49 -2.92
C TRP A 321 -5.70 -4.04 -3.54
N ASP A 322 -5.60 -3.20 -4.55
CA ASP A 322 -6.72 -2.88 -5.43
C ASP A 322 -6.71 -3.84 -6.62
N ILE A 323 -7.83 -4.55 -6.81
CA ILE A 323 -7.95 -5.61 -7.80
C ILE A 323 -7.96 -5.05 -9.22
N LEU A 324 -8.51 -3.85 -9.42
CA LEU A 324 -8.59 -3.25 -10.76
C LEU A 324 -7.22 -2.71 -11.18
N THR A 325 -6.55 -1.97 -10.30
CA THR A 325 -5.28 -1.32 -10.62
C THR A 325 -4.06 -2.22 -10.41
N GLY A 326 -4.18 -3.31 -9.65
CA GLY A 326 -3.06 -4.16 -9.27
C GLY A 326 -2.14 -3.55 -8.21
N GLN A 327 -2.42 -2.33 -7.75
CA GLN A 327 -1.52 -1.57 -6.89
C GLN A 327 -1.72 -1.89 -5.41
N LYS A 328 -0.62 -1.91 -4.65
CA LYS A 328 -0.61 -1.92 -3.19
C LYS A 328 -1.19 -0.60 -2.69
N LYS A 329 -2.34 -0.65 -2.01
CA LYS A 329 -2.96 0.55 -1.44
C LYS A 329 -2.39 0.87 -0.06
N ARG A 330 -2.30 -0.14 0.80
CA ARG A 330 -1.82 0.03 2.18
C ARG A 330 -1.37 -1.31 2.74
N GLY A 331 -0.32 -1.29 3.56
CA GLY A 331 0.01 -2.42 4.41
C GLY A 331 -0.18 -2.10 5.89
N PHE A 332 -0.38 -3.15 6.67
CA PHE A 332 -0.64 -3.13 8.09
C PHE A 332 0.24 -4.16 8.80
N HIS A 333 0.68 -3.78 9.99
CA HIS A 333 1.36 -4.68 10.91
C HIS A 333 0.38 -5.67 11.53
N CYS A 334 0.83 -6.90 11.78
CA CYS A 334 0.08 -7.93 12.49
C CYS A 334 0.70 -8.12 13.89
N GLU A 335 -0.02 -7.74 14.93
CA GLU A 335 0.47 -7.73 16.31
C GLU A 335 0.06 -8.99 17.10
N SER A 336 -0.99 -9.69 16.67
CA SER A 336 -1.48 -10.92 17.30
C SER A 336 -2.25 -11.75 16.28
N SER A 337 -2.13 -13.08 16.32
CA SER A 337 -2.89 -14.01 15.46
C SER A 337 -4.35 -14.11 15.94
N ALA A 338 -5.07 -12.99 15.90
CA ALA A 338 -6.51 -13.01 16.01
C ALA A 338 -7.09 -13.72 14.78
N HIS A 339 -8.21 -14.43 14.97
CA HIS A 339 -8.85 -15.24 13.95
C HIS A 339 -9.00 -14.49 12.62
N TRP A 340 -8.54 -15.11 11.53
CA TRP A 340 -8.80 -14.62 10.18
C TRP A 340 -10.29 -14.74 9.85
N PRO A 341 -10.89 -13.74 9.17
CA PRO A 341 -10.32 -12.49 8.68
C PRO A 341 -10.17 -11.40 9.76
N ILE A 342 -8.99 -10.78 9.80
CA ILE A 342 -8.67 -9.69 10.75
C ILE A 342 -9.39 -8.39 10.36
N PHE A 343 -9.48 -8.14 9.05
CA PHE A 343 -10.24 -7.04 8.49
C PHE A 343 -11.61 -7.54 8.06
N LYS A 344 -12.65 -7.08 8.75
CA LYS A 344 -14.03 -7.34 8.33
C LYS A 344 -14.53 -6.15 7.53
N TRP A 345 -15.03 -6.43 6.33
CA TRP A 345 -15.54 -5.44 5.39
C TRP A 345 -17.02 -5.14 5.62
N SER A 346 -17.43 -3.91 5.33
CA SER A 346 -18.85 -3.58 5.15
C SER A 346 -19.41 -4.25 3.89
N HIS A 347 -20.73 -4.43 3.85
CA HIS A 347 -21.42 -5.07 2.73
C HIS A 347 -21.18 -4.39 1.37
N ASP A 348 -21.05 -3.05 1.36
CA ASP A 348 -20.75 -2.23 0.18
C ASP A 348 -19.24 -2.15 -0.14
N GLY A 349 -18.39 -2.64 0.78
CA GLY A 349 -16.94 -2.49 0.74
C GLY A 349 -16.46 -1.03 0.79
N LYS A 350 -17.29 -0.10 1.30
CA LYS A 350 -16.91 1.29 1.53
C LYS A 350 -16.02 1.43 2.76
N PHE A 351 -16.31 0.64 3.79
CA PHE A 351 -15.59 0.64 5.05
C PHE A 351 -15.02 -0.74 5.35
N PHE A 352 -13.94 -0.77 6.11
CA PHE A 352 -13.44 -1.98 6.74
C PHE A 352 -12.94 -1.64 8.13
N ALA A 353 -13.07 -2.60 9.04
CA ALA A 353 -12.69 -2.40 10.42
C ALA A 353 -11.70 -3.46 10.88
N ARG A 354 -10.81 -3.02 11.77
CA ARG A 354 -9.88 -3.86 12.50
C ARG A 354 -10.09 -3.65 13.98
N MET A 355 -10.21 -4.75 14.71
CA MET A 355 -10.23 -4.73 16.17
C MET A 355 -8.82 -4.90 16.72
N THR A 356 -8.50 -4.10 17.71
CA THR A 356 -7.43 -4.31 18.69
C THR A 356 -8.11 -4.47 20.06
N LEU A 357 -7.40 -4.97 21.07
CA LEU A 357 -7.93 -5.21 22.43
C LEU A 357 -8.80 -4.06 22.99
N ASP A 358 -8.37 -2.81 22.80
CA ASP A 358 -9.04 -1.62 23.36
C ASP A 358 -9.48 -0.58 22.32
N THR A 359 -9.32 -0.88 21.04
CA THR A 359 -9.67 0.07 19.98
C THR A 359 -10.26 -0.62 18.77
N LEU A 360 -11.32 -0.02 18.22
CA LEU A 360 -11.88 -0.38 16.93
C LEU A 360 -11.48 0.69 15.92
N SER A 361 -10.57 0.32 15.01
CA SER A 361 -10.12 1.19 13.93
C SER A 361 -10.95 0.93 12.69
N ILE A 362 -11.64 1.96 12.22
CA ILE A 362 -12.46 1.91 11.01
C ILE A 362 -11.77 2.72 9.93
N TYR A 363 -11.60 2.11 8.77
CA TYR A 363 -10.94 2.70 7.62
C TYR A 363 -11.96 2.90 6.49
N GLU A 364 -11.75 3.96 5.71
CA GLU A 364 -12.58 4.34 4.57
C GLU A 364 -11.85 4.08 3.25
N THR A 365 -12.58 3.53 2.28
CA THR A 365 -12.12 3.38 0.90
C THR A 365 -12.63 4.55 0.03
N PRO A 366 -11.88 4.99 -1.00
CA PRO A 366 -10.73 4.35 -1.64
C PRO A 366 -9.36 4.72 -1.08
N SER A 367 -9.27 5.74 -0.23
CA SER A 367 -7.98 6.26 0.30
C SER A 367 -7.32 5.34 1.34
N MET A 368 -8.05 4.33 1.83
CA MET A 368 -7.66 3.46 2.95
C MET A 368 -7.35 4.24 4.24
N GLY A 369 -7.81 5.50 4.32
CA GLY A 369 -7.60 6.40 5.45
C GLY A 369 -8.37 5.94 6.68
N LEU A 370 -7.92 6.35 7.87
CA LEU A 370 -8.70 6.16 9.09
C LEU A 370 -9.90 7.11 9.06
N LEU A 371 -11.10 6.59 9.26
CA LEU A 371 -12.33 7.38 9.29
C LEU A 371 -12.20 8.49 10.34
N ASP A 372 -12.53 9.74 10.00
CA ASP A 372 -12.37 10.97 10.81
C ASP A 372 -11.01 11.13 11.52
N LYS A 373 -9.96 10.44 11.04
CA LYS A 373 -8.63 10.38 11.67
C LYS A 373 -8.65 9.93 13.15
N LYS A 374 -9.74 9.30 13.60
CA LYS A 374 -9.93 8.89 15.00
C LYS A 374 -10.42 7.45 15.07
N SER A 375 -9.69 6.61 15.82
CA SER A 375 -10.13 5.27 16.21
C SER A 375 -11.14 5.36 17.34
N LEU A 376 -12.09 4.42 17.37
CA LEU A 376 -13.03 4.29 18.48
C LEU A 376 -12.32 3.60 19.63
N LYS A 377 -12.24 4.25 20.79
CA LYS A 377 -11.70 3.65 22.02
C LYS A 377 -12.83 2.88 22.69
N ILE A 378 -12.82 1.56 22.53
CA ILE A 378 -13.80 0.64 23.11
C ILE A 378 -12.99 -0.43 23.83
N SER A 379 -12.88 -0.31 25.15
CA SER A 379 -12.10 -1.23 25.98
C SER A 379 -12.76 -2.61 26.04
N GLY A 380 -11.95 -3.65 25.89
CA GLY A 380 -12.38 -5.04 26.07
C GLY A 380 -13.29 -5.59 24.97
N ILE A 381 -13.25 -5.05 23.74
CA ILE A 381 -14.06 -5.60 22.63
C ILE A 381 -13.68 -7.06 22.35
N LYS A 382 -14.66 -7.97 22.39
CA LYS A 382 -14.42 -9.41 22.19
C LYS A 382 -14.65 -9.86 20.76
N ASP A 383 -15.72 -9.38 20.14
CA ASP A 383 -16.01 -9.62 18.73
C ASP A 383 -16.86 -8.48 18.16
N PHE A 384 -16.79 -8.32 16.84
CA PHE A 384 -17.62 -7.39 16.09
C PHE A 384 -18.03 -8.01 14.75
N SER A 385 -19.19 -7.65 14.24
CA SER A 385 -19.67 -8.07 12.93
C SER A 385 -20.42 -6.95 12.24
N TRP A 386 -20.20 -6.83 10.93
CA TRP A 386 -20.96 -5.92 10.09
C TRP A 386 -22.33 -6.48 9.76
N SER A 387 -23.31 -5.59 9.63
CA SER A 387 -24.59 -5.91 9.04
C SER A 387 -24.43 -6.16 7.54
N PRO A 388 -25.03 -7.22 6.97
CA PRO A 388 -24.91 -7.54 5.55
C PRO A 388 -25.82 -6.68 4.65
N GLY A 389 -26.80 -5.96 5.22
CA GLY A 389 -27.70 -5.08 4.47
C GLY A 389 -27.50 -3.58 4.73
N GLY A 390 -26.68 -3.23 5.72
CA GLY A 390 -26.50 -1.83 6.12
C GLY A 390 -25.12 -1.56 6.70
N ASN A 391 -24.73 -0.30 6.73
CA ASN A 391 -23.46 0.14 7.34
C ASN A 391 -23.60 0.27 8.86
N ILE A 392 -23.94 -0.85 9.52
CA ILE A 392 -24.09 -0.96 10.97
C ILE A 392 -23.08 -1.99 11.47
N ILE A 393 -22.37 -1.67 12.54
CA ILE A 393 -21.50 -2.61 13.26
C ILE A 393 -22.24 -3.05 14.52
N ALA A 394 -22.36 -4.36 14.71
CA ALA A 394 -22.62 -4.94 16.02
C ALA A 394 -21.30 -5.29 16.66
N PHE A 395 -21.09 -4.90 17.91
CA PHE A 395 -19.99 -5.40 18.72
C PHE A 395 -20.49 -5.69 20.13
N TRP A 396 -19.75 -6.53 20.84
CA TRP A 396 -20.06 -6.84 22.21
C TRP A 396 -18.82 -6.71 23.10
N VAL A 397 -19.06 -6.26 24.33
CA VAL A 397 -18.06 -6.10 25.37
C VAL A 397 -18.52 -6.96 26.55
N PRO A 398 -17.64 -7.83 27.09
CA PRO A 398 -17.93 -8.67 28.25
C PRO A 398 -18.01 -7.80 29.52
N GLU A 399 -18.45 -8.42 30.61
CA GLU A 399 -18.43 -7.80 31.94
C GLU A 399 -17.00 -7.44 32.36
N ASP A 400 -16.80 -6.21 32.82
CA ASP A 400 -15.56 -5.76 33.43
C ASP A 400 -15.85 -5.04 34.75
N LYS A 401 -15.51 -5.70 35.86
CA LYS A 401 -15.72 -5.21 37.23
C LYS A 401 -17.16 -4.73 37.48
N ASP A 402 -17.37 -3.41 37.46
CA ASP A 402 -18.65 -2.75 37.74
C ASP A 402 -19.46 -2.47 36.45
N ILE A 403 -18.88 -2.71 35.27
CA ILE A 403 -19.51 -2.47 33.98
C ILE A 403 -20.15 -3.78 33.49
N PRO A 404 -21.48 -3.81 33.26
CA PRO A 404 -22.15 -4.99 32.74
C PRO A 404 -21.74 -5.28 31.29
N ALA A 405 -21.89 -6.54 30.87
CA ALA A 405 -21.72 -6.88 29.46
C ALA A 405 -22.71 -6.08 28.63
N ARG A 406 -22.30 -5.64 27.46
CA ARG A 406 -23.18 -4.90 26.55
C ARG A 406 -22.99 -5.32 25.12
N VAL A 407 -24.10 -5.40 24.41
CA VAL A 407 -24.14 -5.51 22.96
C VAL A 407 -24.56 -4.16 22.41
N THR A 408 -23.75 -3.62 21.52
CA THR A 408 -23.95 -2.29 20.94
C THR A 408 -24.10 -2.39 19.42
N LEU A 409 -25.12 -1.74 18.90
CA LEU A 409 -25.35 -1.50 17.48
C LEU A 409 -24.96 -0.06 17.16
N MET A 410 -23.92 0.11 16.35
CA MET A 410 -23.38 1.41 15.96
C MET A 410 -23.60 1.64 14.46
N GLN A 411 -24.15 2.79 14.11
CA GLN A 411 -24.31 3.20 12.72
C GLN A 411 -23.07 3.91 12.19
N LEU A 412 -22.72 3.66 10.93
CA LEU A 412 -21.69 4.39 10.21
C LEU A 412 -22.28 5.11 8.99
N PRO A 413 -21.78 6.32 8.66
CA PRO A 413 -20.59 6.99 9.22
C PRO A 413 -20.84 7.81 10.50
N SER A 414 -22.08 7.92 10.98
CA SER A 414 -22.43 8.80 12.12
C SER A 414 -21.77 8.42 13.46
N ARG A 415 -21.30 7.18 13.61
CA ARG A 415 -20.75 6.59 14.85
C ARG A 415 -21.72 6.65 16.03
N GLN A 416 -23.01 6.82 15.76
CA GLN A 416 -24.03 6.86 16.79
C GLN A 416 -24.43 5.44 17.18
N GLU A 417 -24.53 5.20 18.48
CA GLU A 417 -25.05 3.95 19.03
C GLU A 417 -26.57 3.98 18.90
N ILE A 418 -27.12 3.22 17.93
CA ILE A 418 -28.56 3.13 17.69
C ILE A 418 -29.23 2.41 18.86
N ARG A 419 -28.59 1.33 19.33
CA ARG A 419 -29.12 0.49 20.39
C ARG A 419 -27.99 -0.10 21.22
N VAL A 420 -28.16 -0.01 22.53
CA VAL A 420 -27.29 -0.67 23.51
C VAL A 420 -28.17 -1.57 24.37
N ARG A 421 -27.73 -2.82 24.56
CA ARG A 421 -28.40 -3.82 25.38
C ARG A 421 -27.43 -4.33 26.42
N ASN A 422 -27.72 -4.04 27.69
CA ASN A 422 -26.93 -4.50 28.82
C ASN A 422 -27.39 -5.89 29.26
N LEU A 423 -26.42 -6.75 29.55
CA LEU A 423 -26.57 -8.15 29.91
C LEU A 423 -25.77 -8.42 31.19
N PHE A 424 -26.19 -9.41 31.96
CA PHE A 424 -25.59 -9.76 33.25
C PHE A 424 -25.35 -11.27 33.37
N ASN A 425 -24.28 -11.64 34.07
CA ASN A 425 -23.76 -13.00 34.21
C ASN A 425 -23.53 -13.71 32.86
N VAL A 426 -22.98 -12.98 31.89
CA VAL A 426 -22.69 -13.50 30.54
C VAL A 426 -21.33 -14.17 30.51
N VAL A 427 -21.28 -15.38 29.95
CA VAL A 427 -20.05 -16.14 29.71
C VAL A 427 -19.53 -15.91 28.29
N ASP A 428 -20.41 -16.05 27.29
CA ASP A 428 -20.07 -15.89 25.88
C ASP A 428 -21.24 -15.28 25.10
N CYS A 429 -20.91 -14.55 24.03
CA CYS A 429 -21.84 -13.90 23.14
C CYS A 429 -21.44 -14.16 21.69
N LYS A 430 -22.36 -14.70 20.89
CA LYS A 430 -22.17 -14.87 19.44
C LYS A 430 -23.18 -14.05 18.65
N LEU A 431 -22.67 -13.27 17.71
CA LEU A 431 -23.45 -12.37 16.86
C LEU A 431 -23.80 -13.08 15.55
N HIS A 432 -25.08 -13.27 15.26
CA HIS A 432 -25.57 -13.90 14.04
C HIS A 432 -26.51 -12.98 13.27
N TRP A 433 -26.03 -12.46 12.14
CA TRP A 433 -26.83 -11.63 11.25
C TRP A 433 -27.67 -12.47 10.29
N GLN A 434 -28.91 -12.04 10.06
CA GLN A 434 -29.72 -12.52 8.94
C GLN A 434 -29.13 -11.97 7.63
N LYS A 435 -29.20 -12.74 6.53
CA LYS A 435 -28.52 -12.42 5.26
C LYS A 435 -28.85 -11.04 4.69
N ASN A 436 -30.07 -10.54 4.89
CA ASN A 436 -30.49 -9.21 4.42
C ASN A 436 -30.23 -8.10 5.46
N GLY A 437 -29.76 -8.45 6.67
CA GLY A 437 -29.50 -7.50 7.75
C GLY A 437 -30.75 -7.07 8.52
N ASP A 438 -31.88 -7.76 8.33
CA ASP A 438 -33.16 -7.38 8.93
C ASP A 438 -33.24 -7.73 10.41
N TYR A 439 -32.54 -8.80 10.79
CA TYR A 439 -32.49 -9.33 12.15
C TYR A 439 -31.04 -9.59 12.56
N LEU A 440 -30.73 -9.28 13.80
CA LEU A 440 -29.53 -9.75 14.48
C LEU A 440 -29.95 -10.65 15.62
N CYS A 441 -29.53 -11.91 15.60
CA CYS A 441 -29.68 -12.82 16.72
C CYS A 441 -28.37 -12.85 17.51
N VAL A 442 -28.45 -12.54 18.80
CA VAL A 442 -27.34 -12.69 19.72
C VAL A 442 -27.59 -13.93 20.57
N LYS A 443 -26.74 -14.93 20.39
CA LYS A 443 -26.70 -16.09 21.30
C LYS A 443 -25.91 -15.68 22.53
N VAL A 444 -26.58 -15.63 23.68
CA VAL A 444 -26.00 -15.26 24.97
C VAL A 444 -25.98 -16.48 25.86
N ASP A 445 -24.79 -16.98 26.18
CA ASP A 445 -24.61 -18.08 27.13
C ASP A 445 -24.41 -17.48 28.53
N ARG A 446 -25.33 -17.80 29.45
CA ARG A 446 -25.37 -17.27 30.82
C ARG A 446 -25.14 -18.37 31.85
N THR A 447 -24.49 -18.02 32.95
CA THR A 447 -24.39 -18.89 34.13
C THR A 447 -25.18 -18.26 35.29
N PRO A 448 -26.39 -18.77 35.61
CA PRO A 448 -27.18 -18.25 36.71
C PRO A 448 -26.44 -18.39 38.05
N LYS A 449 -26.52 -17.37 38.90
CA LYS A 449 -25.95 -17.43 40.25
C LYS A 449 -26.66 -18.54 41.04
N GLY A 450 -25.90 -19.58 41.43
CA GLY A 450 -26.40 -20.68 42.25
C GLY A 450 -26.87 -21.93 41.52
N THR A 451 -26.72 -22.04 40.18
CA THR A 451 -27.02 -23.28 39.44
C THR A 451 -25.83 -23.70 38.59
N GLN A 452 -25.41 -24.96 38.70
CA GLN A 452 -24.43 -25.55 37.77
C GLN A 452 -25.13 -25.87 36.44
N GLY A 453 -25.16 -24.90 35.53
CA GLY A 453 -25.70 -25.07 34.19
C GLY A 453 -25.62 -23.79 33.38
N VAL A 454 -25.16 -23.91 32.13
CA VAL A 454 -25.20 -22.82 31.16
C VAL A 454 -26.60 -22.77 30.55
N VAL A 455 -27.26 -21.62 30.65
CA VAL A 455 -28.54 -21.35 29.98
C VAL A 455 -28.26 -20.47 28.78
N THR A 456 -28.76 -20.85 27.62
CA THR A 456 -28.62 -20.06 26.39
C THR A 456 -29.88 -19.23 26.16
N ASN A 457 -29.70 -17.93 26.06
CA ASN A 457 -30.74 -16.98 25.67
C ASN A 457 -30.45 -16.47 24.25
N PHE A 458 -31.49 -16.33 23.44
CA PHE A 458 -31.41 -15.66 22.15
C PHE A 458 -32.06 -14.28 22.26
N GLU A 459 -31.28 -13.24 21.97
CA GLU A 459 -31.80 -11.87 21.87
C GLU A 459 -31.87 -11.49 20.39
N ILE A 460 -33.08 -11.35 19.86
CA ILE A 460 -33.35 -11.07 18.45
C ILE A 460 -33.68 -9.58 18.32
N PHE A 461 -32.78 -8.84 17.70
CA PHE A 461 -32.93 -7.42 17.39
C PHE A 461 -33.60 -7.28 16.03
N ARG A 462 -34.70 -6.51 15.98
CA ARG A 462 -35.43 -6.22 14.72
C ARG A 462 -34.98 -4.89 14.15
N MET A 463 -34.16 -4.91 13.10
CA MET A 463 -33.49 -3.71 12.58
C MET A 463 -34.39 -2.79 11.77
N ARG A 464 -35.47 -3.33 11.16
CA ARG A 464 -36.41 -2.55 10.33
C ARG A 464 -37.48 -1.82 11.14
N GLU A 465 -37.70 -2.22 12.38
CA GLU A 465 -38.73 -1.64 13.24
C GLU A 465 -38.20 -0.41 14.00
N LYS A 466 -39.06 0.56 14.27
CA LYS A 466 -38.66 1.79 14.99
C LYS A 466 -38.14 1.43 16.39
N GLN A 467 -37.06 2.09 16.80
CA GLN A 467 -36.36 1.88 18.07
C GLN A 467 -35.68 0.51 18.26
N VAL A 468 -35.64 -0.34 17.24
CA VAL A 468 -34.99 -1.67 17.26
C VAL A 468 -35.45 -2.49 18.48
N PRO A 469 -36.71 -2.99 18.48
CA PRO A 469 -37.20 -3.85 19.54
C PRO A 469 -36.38 -5.15 19.61
N VAL A 470 -36.31 -5.70 20.82
CA VAL A 470 -35.50 -6.89 21.14
C VAL A 470 -36.43 -7.95 21.71
N ASP A 471 -36.57 -9.05 20.97
CA ASP A 471 -37.29 -10.24 21.45
C ASP A 471 -36.31 -11.15 22.18
N VAL A 472 -36.70 -11.62 23.36
CA VAL A 472 -35.89 -12.55 24.15
C VAL A 472 -36.54 -13.91 24.11
N VAL A 473 -35.80 -14.90 23.59
CA VAL A 473 -36.22 -16.30 23.56
C VAL A 473 -35.28 -17.09 24.45
N GLU A 474 -35.80 -17.59 25.57
CA GLU A 474 -35.04 -18.45 26.47
C GLU A 474 -35.16 -19.90 26.04
N MET A 475 -34.04 -20.59 25.91
CA MET A 475 -34.03 -22.02 25.60
C MET A 475 -33.40 -22.82 26.73
N LYS A 476 -34.15 -23.81 27.20
CA LYS A 476 -33.71 -24.76 28.23
C LYS A 476 -33.20 -26.02 27.53
N GLY A 477 -31.89 -26.24 27.52
CA GLY A 477 -31.29 -27.45 26.94
C GLY A 477 -29.77 -27.52 27.17
N LYS A 478 -29.20 -28.74 27.20
CA LYS A 478 -27.74 -28.94 27.28
C LYS A 478 -27.11 -28.50 25.96
N SER A 479 -26.38 -27.39 25.97
CA SER A 479 -25.52 -26.87 24.89
C SER A 479 -26.16 -26.86 23.50
N ILE A 480 -26.60 -25.67 23.06
CA ILE A 480 -27.11 -25.51 21.69
C ILE A 480 -25.93 -25.49 20.71
N GLY A 481 -26.01 -26.37 19.70
CA GLY A 481 -25.05 -26.52 18.63
C GLY A 481 -25.13 -25.40 17.58
N PRO A 482 -24.79 -25.67 16.31
CA PRO A 482 -24.77 -24.65 15.26
C PRO A 482 -26.16 -24.04 15.02
N PHE A 483 -26.16 -22.73 14.81
CA PHE A 483 -27.33 -21.87 14.63
C PHE A 483 -27.31 -21.30 13.22
N VAL A 484 -28.43 -21.37 12.50
CA VAL A 484 -28.55 -20.77 11.16
C VAL A 484 -29.87 -20.01 11.04
N LEU A 485 -29.78 -18.76 10.60
CA LEU A 485 -30.93 -17.96 10.17
C LEU A 485 -31.23 -18.27 8.70
N SER A 486 -32.50 -18.49 8.38
CA SER A 486 -32.93 -18.68 7.00
C SER A 486 -32.60 -17.45 6.15
N GLY A 487 -32.27 -17.66 4.88
CA GLY A 487 -31.84 -16.59 3.98
C GLY A 487 -32.93 -15.58 3.59
N LEU A 488 -34.21 -15.90 3.80
CA LEU A 488 -35.35 -15.10 3.31
C LEU A 488 -36.37 -14.71 4.41
N GLY A 489 -36.20 -15.17 5.65
CA GLY A 489 -37.16 -14.91 6.73
C GLY A 489 -36.61 -15.14 8.14
N LEU A 490 -37.49 -15.04 9.15
CA LEU A 490 -37.21 -15.29 10.57
C LEU A 490 -37.37 -16.78 10.94
N THR A 491 -37.02 -17.71 10.05
CA THR A 491 -36.97 -19.12 10.44
C THR A 491 -35.59 -19.41 11.03
N VAL A 492 -35.59 -19.87 12.27
CA VAL A 492 -34.37 -20.24 12.99
C VAL A 492 -34.27 -21.76 13.00
N ALA A 493 -33.20 -22.31 12.42
CA ALA A 493 -32.86 -23.72 12.58
C ALA A 493 -31.87 -23.86 13.75
N LEU A 494 -32.28 -24.61 14.78
CA LEU A 494 -31.50 -24.86 15.99
C LEU A 494 -31.08 -26.32 16.03
N GLY A 495 -29.79 -26.59 15.87
CA GLY A 495 -29.25 -27.91 16.15
C GLY A 495 -29.15 -28.13 17.66
N THR A 496 -30.08 -28.88 18.25
CA THR A 496 -29.98 -29.32 19.65
C THR A 496 -29.29 -30.69 19.69
N GLY A 497 -28.01 -30.72 20.09
CA GLY A 497 -27.28 -31.99 20.24
C GLY A 497 -25.77 -31.85 20.34
N VAL A 498 -25.15 -32.71 21.15
CA VAL A 498 -23.71 -32.97 21.14
C VAL A 498 -23.39 -33.66 19.82
N VAL A 499 -22.63 -33.02 18.94
CA VAL A 499 -22.07 -33.69 17.76
C VAL A 499 -21.06 -34.72 18.29
N PRO A 500 -21.30 -36.04 18.19
CA PRO A 500 -20.30 -37.01 18.58
C PRO A 500 -19.11 -36.84 17.63
N GLY A 501 -17.90 -36.84 18.19
CA GLY A 501 -16.67 -36.72 17.43
C GLY A 501 -16.64 -37.66 16.24
N TRP A 502 -16.10 -37.17 15.13
CA TRP A 502 -15.82 -37.94 13.92
C TRP A 502 -15.09 -39.24 14.29
N GLY A 503 -15.80 -40.36 14.17
CA GLY A 503 -15.25 -41.67 14.51
C GLY A 503 -16.30 -42.77 14.46
N GLY A 504 -16.58 -43.30 13.26
CA GLY A 504 -17.08 -44.66 13.10
C GLY A 504 -18.55 -44.83 12.71
N ARG A 505 -18.73 -45.38 11.50
CA ARG A 505 -19.89 -46.07 10.91
C ARG A 505 -21.12 -45.25 10.55
N GLN A 506 -21.39 -45.24 9.24
CA GLN A 506 -22.69 -45.03 8.63
C GLN A 506 -23.72 -45.91 9.31
N ASP A 507 -24.75 -45.30 9.91
CA ASP A 507 -26.09 -45.86 9.91
C ASP A 507 -27.11 -44.74 9.75
N SER A 508 -27.99 -44.96 8.80
CA SER A 508 -29.01 -44.04 8.31
C SER A 508 -30.09 -43.76 9.38
N LEU A 509 -30.09 -42.55 9.94
CA LEU A 509 -31.24 -42.02 10.67
C LEU A 509 -31.56 -40.62 10.13
N ARG A 510 -32.54 -40.57 9.22
CA ARG A 510 -33.25 -39.34 8.84
C ARG A 510 -34.05 -38.87 10.06
N GLN A 511 -33.48 -38.00 10.89
CA GLN A 511 -34.27 -37.16 11.79
C GLN A 511 -34.58 -35.85 11.07
N ARG A 512 -35.88 -35.60 10.87
CA ARG A 512 -36.37 -34.32 10.34
C ARG A 512 -36.01 -33.22 11.34
N PRO A 513 -35.52 -32.05 10.91
CA PRO A 513 -35.48 -30.89 11.79
C PRO A 513 -36.93 -30.51 12.13
N GLU A 514 -37.28 -30.52 13.41
CA GLU A 514 -38.50 -29.88 13.89
C GLU A 514 -38.31 -28.37 13.71
N GLY A 515 -38.84 -27.85 12.61
CA GLY A 515 -38.96 -26.41 12.42
C GLY A 515 -39.98 -25.88 13.41
N VAL A 516 -39.53 -25.14 14.41
CA VAL A 516 -40.41 -24.30 15.21
C VAL A 516 -40.67 -23.03 14.39
N GLY A 517 -41.85 -22.92 13.81
CA GLY A 517 -42.33 -21.68 13.20
C GLY A 517 -42.72 -20.69 14.31
N LEU A 518 -42.16 -19.48 14.24
CA LEU A 518 -42.67 -18.29 14.93
C LEU A 518 -43.24 -17.33 13.90
#